data_AF-A0A936ZBV3-F1
#
_entry.id   AF-A0A936ZBV3-F1
#
_cell.length_a   1.000
_cell.length_b   1.000
_cell.length_c   1.000
_cell.angle_alpha   90.00
_cell.angle_beta   90.00
_cell.angle_gamma   90.00
#
_symmetry.space_group_name_H-M   'P 1'
#
loop_
_entity.id
_entity.type
_entity.pdbx_description
1 polymer ?
#
loop_
_entity_poly.entity_id
_entity_poly.type
_entity_poly.pdbx_seq_one_letter_code
_entity_poly.pdbx_strand_id
1 'polypeptide(L)'
;MKTEPSVPRTPSAIIWLPWINANSHRCEVDGLLDLDRALVTPASVFASPSDVVRHPFLAINCKREILWRWAWDEYLLDLALADGMPEGEPPRLPEVKAALRLLNIEWNPDPAAPAMPIPQFEQHELCLAA
;
A
#
# COMPACT_ATOMS: atom_id res chain seq x y z
N MET A 1 -14.33 -26.25 43.58
CA MET A 1 -13.11 -26.22 42.75
C MET A 1 -13.52 -25.85 41.34
N LYS A 2 -13.04 -24.68 40.89
CA LYS A 2 -12.98 -24.09 39.54
C LYS A 2 -14.21 -24.22 38.62
N THR A 3 -14.99 -23.15 38.62
CA THR A 3 -15.77 -22.64 37.50
C THR A 3 -14.85 -22.10 36.40
N GLU A 4 -14.98 -22.57 35.16
CA GLU A 4 -14.40 -21.96 33.96
C GLU A 4 -15.28 -20.80 33.50
N PRO A 5 -14.77 -19.57 33.34
CA PRO A 5 -15.47 -18.53 32.60
C PRO A 5 -15.20 -18.66 31.11
N SER A 6 -16.31 -18.81 30.36
CA SER A 6 -16.40 -18.71 28.92
C SER A 6 -15.77 -17.43 28.38
N VAL A 7 -14.80 -17.60 27.48
CA VAL A 7 -14.14 -16.51 26.74
C VAL A 7 -15.13 -15.91 25.75
N PRO A 8 -15.46 -14.61 25.82
CA PRO A 8 -16.20 -13.97 24.73
C PRO A 8 -15.27 -13.83 23.53
N ARG A 9 -15.66 -14.46 22.41
CA ARG A 9 -15.08 -14.24 21.09
C ARG A 9 -15.50 -12.83 20.63
N THR A 10 -14.69 -11.83 20.99
CA THR A 10 -14.80 -10.51 20.38
C THR A 10 -14.43 -10.65 18.89
N PRO A 11 -15.16 -10.01 17.96
CA PRO A 11 -14.64 -9.82 16.62
C PRO A 11 -13.37 -9.00 16.77
N SER A 12 -12.22 -9.59 16.42
CA SER A 12 -10.92 -8.92 16.45
C SER A 12 -11.07 -7.62 15.69
N ALA A 13 -11.08 -6.54 16.46
CA ALA A 13 -10.91 -5.19 15.98
C ALA A 13 -9.75 -5.24 14.98
N ILE A 14 -10.03 -4.84 13.75
CA ILE A 14 -8.98 -4.66 12.77
C ILE A 14 -8.12 -3.55 13.33
N ILE A 15 -6.99 -3.91 13.92
CA ILE A 15 -5.97 -2.95 14.37
C ILE A 15 -5.27 -2.49 13.10
N TRP A 16 -6.00 -1.70 12.31
CA TRP A 16 -5.42 -0.76 11.37
C TRP A 16 -4.48 0.12 12.18
N LEU A 17 -3.27 0.28 11.68
CA LEU A 17 -2.35 1.26 12.21
C LEU A 17 -3.06 2.63 12.23
N PRO A 18 -3.09 3.35 13.37
CA PRO A 18 -3.84 4.61 13.54
C PRO A 18 -3.51 5.74 12.55
N TRP A 19 -2.51 5.57 11.68
CA TRP A 19 -2.12 6.56 10.67
C TRP A 19 -2.77 6.34 9.30
N ILE A 20 -3.36 5.18 9.01
CA ILE A 20 -3.96 4.89 7.69
C ILE A 20 -5.34 5.56 7.55
N ASN A 21 -6.07 5.78 8.66
CA ASN A 21 -7.46 6.29 8.60
C ASN A 21 -7.63 7.76 9.03
N ALA A 22 -6.55 8.46 9.40
CA ALA A 22 -6.66 9.80 9.99
C ALA A 22 -6.46 10.97 9.01
N ASN A 23 -6.01 10.76 7.77
CA ASN A 23 -5.62 11.90 6.91
C ASN A 23 -5.83 11.68 5.40
N SER A 24 -6.98 11.11 5.00
CA SER A 24 -7.43 11.18 3.59
C SER A 24 -7.78 12.62 3.15
N HIS A 25 -7.68 13.60 4.05
CA HIS A 25 -7.87 15.01 3.75
C HIS A 25 -6.54 15.68 3.37
N ARG A 26 -6.30 15.65 2.05
CA ARG A 26 -5.53 16.60 1.23
C ARG A 26 -4.00 16.51 1.29
N CYS A 27 -3.52 15.47 0.64
CA CYS A 27 -2.47 15.68 -0.35
C CYS A 27 -2.99 16.59 -1.47
N GLU A 28 -3.04 17.90 -1.27
CA GLU A 28 -3.34 18.84 -2.36
C GLU A 28 -2.06 19.02 -3.19
N VAL A 29 -2.10 18.51 -4.41
CA VAL A 29 -1.07 18.73 -5.43
C VAL A 29 -1.63 19.72 -6.44
N ASP A 30 -0.78 20.59 -6.95
CA ASP A 30 -1.13 21.48 -8.06
C ASP A 30 -1.76 20.68 -9.21
N GLY A 31 -2.86 21.20 -9.78
CA GLY A 31 -3.92 20.46 -10.48
C GLY A 31 -3.56 19.75 -11.81
N LEU A 32 -2.27 19.54 -12.08
CA LEU A 32 -1.75 18.78 -13.22
C LEU A 32 -1.34 17.34 -12.86
N LEU A 33 -1.06 17.04 -11.59
CA LEU A 33 -0.69 15.68 -11.17
C LEU A 33 -1.94 14.89 -10.76
N ASP A 34 -2.17 13.76 -11.41
CA ASP A 34 -3.21 12.80 -11.03
C ASP A 34 -2.75 12.01 -9.79
N LEU A 35 -3.00 12.59 -8.62
CA LEU A 35 -2.61 11.99 -7.34
C LEU A 35 -3.36 10.68 -7.07
N ASP A 36 -4.65 10.64 -7.37
CA ASP A 36 -5.46 9.43 -7.14
C ASP A 36 -4.87 8.25 -7.91
N ARG A 37 -4.48 8.49 -9.16
CA ARG A 37 -3.74 7.49 -9.95
C ARG A 37 -2.35 7.20 -9.38
N ALA A 38 -1.62 8.21 -8.92
CA ALA A 38 -0.31 7.99 -8.30
C ALA A 38 -0.37 7.15 -7.01
N LEU A 39 -1.50 7.16 -6.30
CA LEU A 39 -1.74 6.32 -5.13
C LEU A 39 -2.20 4.89 -5.47
N VAL A 40 -2.64 4.64 -6.70
CA VAL A 40 -3.08 3.31 -7.16
C VAL A 40 -2.02 2.62 -7.99
N THR A 41 -1.43 3.33 -8.95
CA THR A 41 -0.39 2.85 -9.87
C THR A 41 0.71 3.91 -10.03
N PRO A 42 1.61 4.04 -9.04
CA PRO A 42 2.67 5.05 -9.02
C PRO A 42 3.53 5.09 -10.28
N ALA A 43 3.91 3.91 -10.79
CA ALA A 43 4.73 3.75 -11.99
C ALA A 43 4.06 4.25 -13.28
N SER A 44 2.74 4.44 -13.28
CA SER A 44 2.01 5.01 -14.42
C SER A 44 2.03 6.54 -14.46
N VAL A 45 2.36 7.18 -13.33
CA VAL A 45 2.43 8.65 -13.19
C VAL A 45 3.88 9.13 -13.14
N PHE A 46 4.76 8.37 -12.50
CA PHE A 46 6.17 8.71 -12.33
C PHE A 46 7.07 7.71 -13.06
N ALA A 47 8.05 8.20 -13.81
CA ALA A 47 9.01 7.36 -14.52
C ALA A 47 10.01 6.69 -13.56
N SER A 48 10.31 7.33 -12.43
CA SER A 48 11.19 6.79 -11.40
C SER A 48 10.74 7.14 -9.98
N PRO A 49 11.08 6.33 -8.98
CA PRO A 49 10.83 6.64 -7.56
C PRO A 49 11.51 7.95 -7.10
N SER A 50 12.62 8.32 -7.76
CA SER A 50 13.32 9.57 -7.48
C SER A 50 12.54 10.80 -7.92
N ASP A 51 11.68 10.69 -8.94
CA ASP A 51 10.81 11.78 -9.38
C ASP A 51 9.78 12.13 -8.32
N VAL A 52 9.28 11.13 -7.58
CA VAL A 52 8.38 11.34 -6.44
C VAL A 52 9.09 12.14 -5.34
N VAL A 53 10.34 11.79 -5.01
CA VAL A 53 11.14 12.48 -3.98
C VAL A 53 11.40 13.93 -4.39
N ARG A 54 11.76 14.16 -5.65
CA ARG A 54 12.13 15.47 -6.18
C ARG A 54 10.91 16.35 -6.51
N HIS A 55 9.70 15.79 -6.53
CA HIS A 55 8.52 16.53 -6.92
C HIS A 55 8.28 17.73 -5.99
N PRO A 56 8.26 18.98 -6.49
CA PRO A 56 8.22 20.17 -5.65
C PRO A 56 6.85 20.37 -4.98
N PHE A 57 5.77 19.91 -5.61
CA PHE A 57 4.40 20.12 -5.13
C PHE A 57 3.80 18.95 -4.34
N LEU A 58 4.57 17.87 -4.15
CA LEU A 58 4.10 16.79 -3.28
C LEU A 58 4.48 17.11 -1.83
N ALA A 59 3.48 17.13 -0.95
CA ALA A 59 3.74 17.15 0.49
C ALA A 59 4.51 15.88 0.88
N ILE A 60 5.33 15.99 1.92
CA ILE A 60 6.20 14.90 2.37
C ILE A 60 5.41 13.62 2.61
N ASN A 61 4.24 13.70 3.26
CA ASN A 61 3.40 12.54 3.54
C ASN A 61 2.92 11.83 2.26
N CYS A 62 2.61 12.58 1.20
CA CYS A 62 2.18 12.03 -0.08
C CYS A 62 3.34 11.29 -0.77
N LYS A 63 4.55 11.87 -0.73
CA LYS A 63 5.75 11.20 -1.24
C LYS A 63 5.98 9.87 -0.54
N ARG A 64 5.84 9.87 0.80
CA ARG A 64 5.99 8.68 1.64
C ARG A 64 4.96 7.62 1.27
N GLU A 65 3.69 8.00 1.15
CA GLU A 65 2.59 7.08 0.81
C GLU A 65 2.75 6.48 -0.60
N ILE A 66 2.99 7.32 -1.61
CA ILE A 66 3.20 6.87 -2.99
C ILE A 66 4.35 5.86 -3.06
N LEU A 67 5.49 6.18 -2.45
CA LEU A 67 6.66 5.30 -2.46
C LEU A 67 6.44 4.01 -1.64
N TRP A 68 5.66 4.08 -0.56
CA TRP A 68 5.33 2.89 0.23
C TRP A 68 4.49 1.90 -0.57
N ARG A 69 3.48 2.40 -1.28
CA ARG A 69 2.62 1.60 -2.18
C ARG A 69 3.41 1.03 -3.34
N TRP A 70 4.25 1.86 -3.98
CA TRP A 70 5.11 1.40 -5.05
C TRP A 70 6.06 0.28 -4.56
N ALA A 71 6.64 0.41 -3.37
CA ALA A 71 7.51 -0.62 -2.83
C ALA A 71 6.77 -1.95 -2.60
N TRP A 72 5.48 -1.89 -2.27
CA TRP A 72 4.65 -3.09 -2.16
C TRP A 72 4.42 -3.75 -3.53
N ASP A 73 4.09 -2.98 -4.56
CA ASP A 73 3.90 -3.49 -5.92
C ASP A 73 5.17 -4.19 -6.45
N GLU A 74 6.33 -3.54 -6.31
CA GLU A 74 7.62 -4.10 -6.75
C GLU A 74 8.01 -5.34 -5.93
N TYR A 75 7.63 -5.40 -4.66
CA TYR A 75 7.85 -6.57 -3.83
C TYR A 75 7.01 -7.77 -4.27
N LEU A 76 5.77 -7.55 -4.68
CA LEU A 76 4.94 -8.62 -5.23
C LEU A 76 5.50 -9.15 -6.54
N LEU A 77 6.04 -8.28 -7.40
CA LEU A 77 6.76 -8.69 -8.61
C LEU A 77 8.04 -9.48 -8.29
N ASP A 78 8.81 -9.06 -7.28
CA ASP A 78 10.00 -9.78 -6.81
C ASP A 78 9.65 -11.17 -6.27
N LEU A 79 8.56 -11.30 -5.54
CA LEU A 79 8.06 -12.59 -5.07
C LEU A 79 7.60 -13.49 -6.23
N ALA A 80 6.89 -12.93 -7.21
CA ALA A 80 6.46 -13.67 -8.40
C ALA A 80 7.66 -14.15 -9.24
N LEU A 81 8.70 -13.31 -9.38
CA LEU A 81 9.96 -13.69 -10.00
C LEU A 81 10.65 -14.82 -9.24
N ALA A 82 10.70 -14.74 -7.91
CA ALA A 82 11.29 -15.77 -7.05
C ALA A 82 10.54 -17.11 -7.12
N ASP A 83 9.21 -17.08 -7.32
CA ASP A 83 8.36 -18.26 -7.48
C ASP A 83 8.39 -18.83 -8.92
N GLY A 84 9.18 -18.24 -9.82
CA GLY A 84 9.31 -18.70 -11.21
C GLY A 84 8.12 -18.35 -12.10
N MET A 85 7.29 -17.39 -11.69
CA MET A 85 6.17 -16.85 -12.44
C MET A 85 6.37 -15.35 -12.77
N PRO A 86 7.46 -14.97 -13.46
CA PRO A 86 7.71 -13.58 -13.77
C PRO A 86 6.69 -13.06 -14.80
N GLU A 87 6.11 -11.90 -14.51
CA GLU A 87 5.33 -11.12 -15.47
C GLU A 87 6.05 -9.80 -15.74
N GLY A 88 6.46 -9.57 -16.99
CA GLY A 88 6.95 -8.25 -17.43
C GLY A 88 8.39 -7.91 -17.06
N GLU A 89 8.60 -6.61 -16.76
CA GLU A 89 9.91 -6.02 -16.45
C GLU A 89 10.43 -6.43 -15.06
N PRO A 90 11.75 -6.45 -14.83
CA PRO A 90 12.31 -6.78 -13.53
C PRO A 90 11.87 -5.77 -12.45
N PRO A 91 11.66 -6.24 -11.21
CA PRO A 91 11.20 -5.39 -10.12
C PRO A 91 12.23 -4.29 -9.80
N ARG A 92 11.74 -3.06 -9.63
CA ARG A 92 12.52 -1.85 -9.30
C ARG A 92 12.58 -1.59 -7.81
N LEU A 93 12.33 -2.60 -6.99
CA LEU A 93 12.32 -2.52 -5.52
C LEU A 93 13.56 -1.85 -4.91
N PRO A 94 14.80 -2.08 -5.39
CA PRO A 94 15.98 -1.39 -4.85
C PRO A 94 15.92 0.13 -5.02
N GLU A 95 15.38 0.63 -6.12
CA GLU A 95 15.23 2.06 -6.40
C GLU A 95 14.19 2.69 -5.47
N VAL A 96 13.05 2.02 -5.27
CA VAL A 96 12.00 2.52 -4.37
C VAL A 96 12.50 2.55 -2.93
N LYS A 97 13.21 1.50 -2.48
CA LYS A 97 13.87 1.47 -1.16
C LYS A 97 14.86 2.62 -0.99
N ALA A 98 15.65 2.95 -2.02
CA ALA A 98 16.57 4.09 -1.98
C ALA A 98 15.81 5.42 -1.85
N ALA A 99 14.73 5.60 -2.60
CA ALA A 99 13.89 6.79 -2.51
C ALA A 99 13.24 6.95 -1.13
N LEU A 100 12.76 5.87 -0.51
CA LEU A 100 12.22 5.89 0.86
C LEU A 100 13.26 6.30 1.89
N ARG A 101 14.51 5.83 1.76
CA ARG A 101 15.62 6.24 2.64
C ARG A 101 15.91 7.74 2.56
N LEU A 102 15.76 8.36 1.38
CA LEU A 102 15.89 9.82 1.23
C LEU A 102 14.81 10.58 2.00
N LEU A 103 13.66 9.96 2.26
CA LEU A 103 12.59 10.49 3.10
C LEU A 103 12.67 10.05 4.56
N ASN A 104 13.81 9.45 4.96
CA ASN A 104 14.07 8.93 6.29
C ASN A 104 13.06 7.85 6.72
N ILE A 105 12.64 7.01 5.77
CA ILE A 105 11.85 5.80 6.00
C ILE A 105 12.67 4.58 5.59
N GLU A 106 12.63 3.55 6.43
CA GLU A 106 13.04 2.21 6.03
C GLU A 106 11.83 1.38 5.64
N TRP A 107 11.90 0.74 4.48
CA TRP A 107 10.90 -0.20 4.02
C TRP A 107 11.33 -1.61 4.43
N ASN A 108 10.52 -2.24 5.29
CA ASN A 108 10.73 -3.60 5.76
C ASN A 108 9.35 -4.25 5.89
N PRO A 109 8.83 -4.93 4.85
CA PRO A 109 7.59 -5.66 4.95
C PRO A 109 7.82 -6.80 5.95
N ASP A 110 6.83 -7.06 6.78
CA ASP A 110 6.84 -8.29 7.57
C ASP A 110 6.70 -9.46 6.57
N PRO A 111 7.69 -10.37 6.45
CA PRO A 111 7.61 -11.51 5.54
C PRO A 111 6.47 -12.47 5.91
N ALA A 112 5.93 -12.37 7.14
CA ALA A 112 4.78 -13.12 7.61
C ALA A 112 3.48 -12.32 7.60
N ALA A 113 3.49 -11.05 7.15
CA ALA A 113 2.24 -10.36 6.88
C ALA A 113 1.53 -11.14 5.76
N PRO A 114 0.36 -11.75 6.03
CA PRO A 114 -0.38 -12.41 4.98
C PRO A 114 -0.59 -11.38 3.88
N ALA A 115 -0.21 -11.70 2.64
CA ALA A 115 -0.68 -10.98 1.47
C ALA A 115 -2.15 -10.72 1.72
N MET A 116 -2.52 -9.45 1.93
CA MET A 116 -3.81 -9.02 2.46
C MET A 116 -4.89 -10.01 2.07
N PRO A 117 -5.71 -10.55 3.01
CA PRO A 117 -6.90 -11.27 2.60
C PRO A 117 -7.59 -10.33 1.63
N ILE A 118 -7.72 -10.74 0.36
CA ILE A 118 -8.52 -9.99 -0.62
C ILE A 118 -9.81 -9.71 0.15
N PRO A 119 -10.17 -8.44 0.42
CA PRO A 119 -11.44 -8.18 1.06
C PRO A 119 -12.44 -8.87 0.16
N GLN A 120 -13.06 -9.93 0.67
CA GLN A 120 -14.22 -10.52 0.04
C GLN A 120 -15.22 -9.37 0.10
N PHE A 121 -15.24 -8.53 -0.92
CA PHE A 121 -16.33 -7.62 -1.17
C PHE A 121 -17.51 -8.56 -1.32
N GLU A 122 -18.23 -8.72 -0.21
CA GLU A 122 -19.42 -9.51 -0.14
C GLU A 122 -20.31 -8.97 -1.26
N GLN A 123 -20.50 -9.76 -2.33
CA GLN A 123 -21.27 -9.39 -3.52
C GLN A 123 -22.76 -9.32 -3.21
N HIS A 124 -23.12 -8.74 -2.06
CA HIS A 124 -24.48 -8.43 -1.72
C HIS A 124 -24.87 -7.17 -2.49
N GLU A 125 -25.88 -7.33 -3.35
CA GLU A 125 -26.62 -6.30 -4.08
C GLU A 125 -26.31 -6.09 -5.57
N LEU A 126 -26.23 -7.18 -6.34
CA LEU A 126 -26.65 -7.16 -7.76
C LEU A 126 -27.82 -8.11 -8.06
N CYS A 127 -28.63 -8.46 -7.06
CA CYS A 127 -29.99 -8.94 -7.33
C CYS A 127 -30.84 -7.75 -7.77
N LEU A 128 -30.71 -7.43 -9.05
CA LEU A 128 -31.64 -6.64 -9.84
C LEU A 128 -33.05 -7.19 -9.59
N ALA A 129 -33.90 -6.42 -8.92
CA ALA A 129 -35.33 -6.65 -8.97
C ALA A 129 -35.79 -6.32 -10.40
N ALA A 130 -36.10 -7.35 -11.18
CA ALA A 130 -36.82 -7.28 -12.44
C ALA A 130 -37.99 -8.28 -12.39
#